data_AF-A0A7S4VHX5-F1
#
_entry.id   AF-A0A7S4VHX5-F1
#
_cell.length_a   1.000
_cell.length_b   1.000
_cell.length_c   1.000
_cell.angle_alpha   90.00
_cell.angle_beta   90.00
_cell.angle_gamma   90.00
#
_symmetry.space_group_name_H-M   'P 1'
#
loop_
_entity.id
_entity.type
_entity.pdbx_description
1 polymer ?
#
loop_
_entity_poly.entity_id
_entity_poly.type
_entity_poly.pdbx_seq_one_letter_code
_entity_poly.pdbx_strand_id
1 'polypeptide(L)'
;MPGSALPLLLCALSAAAPAQALRRQGPDTAVAAHIMPQTSLSGATTVSGKSFGVLFAADMVADRQEVSLSFALPTKRVDLLADCANKSVAVDSHGEGLDADDLLRLGQLAESLRTEEPPQEVCTAGRLLLHAAILLARAPLGVPLLLEPGRTTSHVVCLLRGSEATATWTDSRGRGRMELTVGESRGLEYGCMGRCGAGCHRDGPMDRWTQDCLNHDTCSYMNGSTMGPFDSNCGDEFLAACDDYLFDRCDKRQGQERDGVGFWEDPGSPPSATDLDLASGST
;
A
#
# COMPACT_ATOMS: atom_id res chain seq x y z
N MET A 1 -49.59 25.87 21.70
CA MET A 1 -49.51 26.54 20.38
C MET A 1 -48.60 27.74 20.59
N PRO A 2 -47.33 27.73 20.14
CA PRO A 2 -46.96 27.63 18.72
C PRO A 2 -45.93 26.53 18.42
N GLY A 3 -45.90 26.13 17.14
CA GLY A 3 -45.01 25.11 16.60
C GLY A 3 -43.70 25.70 16.07
N SER A 4 -42.62 24.94 16.26
CA SER A 4 -41.32 25.18 15.64
C SER A 4 -41.14 24.15 14.52
N ALA A 5 -41.07 24.63 13.28
CA ALA A 5 -40.71 23.84 12.12
C ALA A 5 -39.18 23.85 11.99
N LEU A 6 -38.55 22.67 11.99
CA LEU A 6 -37.18 22.48 11.54
C LEU A 6 -37.13 22.49 10.00
N PRO A 7 -36.11 23.07 9.36
CA PRO A 7 -35.80 22.76 7.98
C PRO A 7 -34.99 21.45 7.92
N LEU A 8 -35.49 20.48 7.14
CA LEU A 8 -34.71 19.38 6.60
C LEU A 8 -33.60 19.96 5.72
N LEU A 9 -32.34 19.70 6.07
CA LEU A 9 -31.21 19.88 5.17
C LEU A 9 -31.03 18.57 4.38
N LEU A 10 -31.55 18.56 3.15
CA LEU A 10 -31.27 17.53 2.15
C LEU A 10 -29.77 17.62 1.78
N CYS A 11 -28.99 16.58 2.07
CA CYS A 11 -27.73 16.35 1.37
C CYS A 11 -28.05 16.00 -0.10
N ALA A 12 -27.65 16.88 -1.00
CA ALA A 12 -27.74 16.67 -2.43
C ALA A 12 -26.87 15.48 -2.84
N LEU A 13 -27.51 14.46 -3.41
CA LEU A 13 -26.87 13.46 -4.24
C LEU A 13 -26.28 14.14 -5.49
N SER A 14 -24.96 14.08 -5.67
CA SER A 14 -24.36 14.21 -7.00
C SER A 14 -24.36 12.82 -7.64
N ALA A 15 -25.40 12.55 -8.41
CA ALA A 15 -25.47 11.43 -9.32
C ALA A 15 -24.56 11.71 -10.53
N ALA A 16 -23.60 10.81 -10.77
CA ALA A 16 -22.82 10.80 -12.00
C ALA A 16 -23.75 10.55 -13.21
N ALA A 17 -23.68 11.44 -14.21
CA ALA A 17 -24.40 11.33 -15.47
C ALA A 17 -23.91 10.14 -16.33
N PRO A 18 -24.74 9.60 -17.23
CA PRO A 18 -24.37 8.45 -18.06
C PRO A 18 -23.30 8.83 -19.10
N ALA A 19 -22.30 7.96 -19.24
CA ALA A 19 -21.26 8.06 -20.25
C ALA A 19 -21.86 8.04 -21.67
N GLN A 20 -21.83 9.18 -22.35
CA GLN A 20 -22.03 9.23 -23.79
C GLN A 20 -20.71 8.90 -24.49
N ALA A 21 -20.79 7.94 -25.41
CA ALA A 21 -19.70 7.50 -26.25
C ALA A 21 -19.14 8.65 -27.12
N LEU A 22 -18.01 9.22 -26.69
CA LEU A 22 -17.21 10.12 -27.51
C LEU A 22 -16.27 9.28 -28.38
N ARG A 23 -16.59 9.23 -29.68
CA ARG A 23 -15.69 8.79 -30.76
C ARG A 23 -14.38 9.56 -30.65
N ARG A 24 -13.27 8.84 -30.41
CA ARG A 24 -11.92 9.34 -30.61
C ARG A 24 -11.60 9.33 -32.11
N GLN A 25 -11.46 10.51 -32.71
CA GLN A 25 -10.60 10.70 -33.88
C GLN A 25 -9.24 11.18 -33.35
N GLY A 26 -8.17 10.50 -33.76
CA GLY A 26 -6.81 10.79 -33.33
C GLY A 26 -6.31 12.15 -33.83
N PRO A 27 -5.17 12.58 -33.28
CA PRO A 27 -4.03 12.73 -34.16
C PRO A 27 -2.84 11.87 -33.73
N ASP A 28 -2.22 11.27 -34.73
CA ASP A 28 -0.92 10.62 -34.67
C ASP A 28 0.14 11.60 -34.17
N THR A 29 0.50 11.47 -32.90
CA THR A 29 1.84 11.80 -32.43
C THR A 29 2.29 10.64 -31.55
N ALA A 30 2.87 9.63 -32.19
CA ALA A 30 3.68 8.64 -31.50
C ALA A 30 4.89 9.37 -30.91
N VAL A 31 4.75 9.85 -29.67
CA VAL A 31 5.90 10.11 -28.81
C VAL A 31 6.49 8.74 -28.55
N ALA A 32 7.51 8.39 -29.32
CA ALA A 32 8.42 7.31 -28.97
C ALA A 32 9.07 7.73 -27.65
N ALA A 33 8.42 7.39 -26.53
CA ALA A 33 9.08 7.33 -25.25
C ALA A 33 10.25 6.38 -25.46
N HIS A 34 11.47 6.92 -25.39
CA HIS A 34 12.63 6.09 -25.11
C HIS A 34 12.39 5.48 -23.75
N ILE A 35 11.72 4.32 -23.75
CA ILE A 35 11.73 3.38 -22.64
C ILE A 35 13.20 2.99 -22.55
N MET A 36 13.91 3.58 -21.59
CA MET A 36 15.25 3.12 -21.26
C MET A 36 15.18 1.61 -20.99
N PRO A 37 16.21 0.85 -21.40
CA PRO A 37 16.17 -0.60 -21.34
C PRO A 37 15.91 -1.04 -19.90
N GLN A 38 14.83 -1.79 -19.74
CA GLN A 38 14.46 -2.66 -18.63
C GLN A 38 15.18 -2.36 -17.31
N THR A 39 14.51 -1.61 -16.45
CA THR A 39 14.74 -1.67 -15.00
C THR A 39 14.67 -3.14 -14.60
N SER A 40 15.82 -3.79 -14.41
CA SER A 40 15.83 -5.10 -13.77
C SER A 40 15.53 -4.89 -12.29
N LEU A 41 14.25 -4.91 -11.91
CA LEU A 41 13.82 -4.72 -10.51
C LEU A 41 14.24 -5.85 -9.57
N SER A 42 14.71 -6.99 -10.11
CA SER A 42 15.13 -8.13 -9.31
C SER A 42 16.59 -7.97 -8.84
N GLY A 43 16.78 -7.76 -7.54
CA GLY A 43 18.09 -7.79 -6.87
C GLY A 43 19.00 -6.59 -7.13
N ALA A 44 18.54 -5.55 -7.84
CA ALA A 44 19.32 -4.34 -8.07
C ALA A 44 19.42 -3.50 -6.79
N THR A 45 20.65 -3.13 -6.42
CA THR A 45 20.93 -2.20 -5.32
C THR A 45 20.52 -0.76 -5.63
N THR A 46 20.34 -0.45 -6.91
CA THR A 46 19.91 0.86 -7.40
C THR A 46 18.88 0.66 -8.50
N VAL A 47 17.75 1.32 -8.39
CA VAL A 47 16.70 1.40 -9.40
C VAL A 47 16.46 2.87 -9.69
N SER A 48 16.60 3.31 -10.94
CA SER A 48 16.31 4.70 -11.31
C SER A 48 15.73 4.79 -12.72
N GLY A 49 15.03 5.89 -13.00
CA GLY A 49 14.42 6.08 -14.29
C GLY A 49 13.64 7.39 -14.41
N LYS A 50 12.99 7.55 -15.56
CA LYS A 50 12.08 8.65 -15.85
C LYS A 50 10.83 8.12 -16.50
N SER A 51 9.67 8.38 -15.92
CA SER A 51 8.39 8.02 -16.52
C SER A 51 7.32 9.04 -16.16
N PHE A 52 6.42 9.35 -17.10
CA PHE A 52 5.33 10.32 -16.92
C PHE A 52 5.76 11.70 -16.36
N GLY A 53 6.99 12.12 -16.63
CA GLY A 53 7.56 13.37 -16.11
C GLY A 53 8.03 13.31 -14.66
N VAL A 54 8.02 12.13 -14.03
CA VAL A 54 8.64 11.85 -12.74
C VAL A 54 10.02 11.24 -12.98
N LEU A 55 11.06 11.89 -12.44
CA LEU A 55 12.38 11.29 -12.26
C LEU A 55 12.37 10.55 -10.94
N PHE A 56 12.82 9.32 -10.91
CA PHE A 56 12.83 8.52 -9.69
C PHE A 56 14.14 7.78 -9.51
N ALA A 57 14.52 7.58 -8.25
CA ALA A 57 15.62 6.72 -7.86
C ALA A 57 15.31 6.03 -6.52
N ALA A 58 15.78 4.81 -6.35
CA ALA A 58 15.77 4.04 -5.12
C ALA A 58 17.13 3.35 -4.99
N ASP A 59 17.84 3.65 -3.91
CA ASP A 59 19.20 3.21 -3.66
C ASP A 59 19.27 2.53 -2.28
N MET A 60 19.79 1.31 -2.26
CA MET A 60 20.16 0.63 -1.01
C MET A 60 21.35 1.36 -0.39
N VAL A 61 21.21 1.82 0.85
CA VAL A 61 22.25 2.51 1.62
C VAL A 61 22.50 1.77 2.94
N ALA A 62 23.56 2.17 3.66
CA ALA A 62 23.92 1.63 4.99
C ALA A 62 23.91 0.09 5.08
N ASP A 63 24.78 -0.58 4.31
CA ASP A 63 24.93 -2.04 4.32
C ASP A 63 23.63 -2.83 4.08
N ARG A 64 22.73 -2.28 3.25
CA ARG A 64 21.41 -2.84 2.89
C ARG A 64 20.36 -2.79 4.00
N GLN A 65 20.56 -1.97 5.03
CA GLN A 65 19.57 -1.78 6.09
C GLN A 65 18.66 -0.58 5.83
N GLU A 66 18.98 0.25 4.84
CA GLU A 66 18.17 1.40 4.48
C GLU A 66 18.00 1.49 2.96
N VAL A 67 16.89 2.07 2.53
CA VAL A 67 16.64 2.41 1.12
C VAL A 67 16.26 3.87 1.03
N SER A 68 17.11 4.65 0.35
CA SER A 68 16.84 6.03 0.02
C SER A 68 16.04 6.08 -1.28
N LEU A 69 14.88 6.72 -1.26
CA LEU A 69 14.04 6.91 -2.44
C LEU A 69 13.90 8.41 -2.73
N SER A 70 13.85 8.76 -4.02
CA SER A 70 13.60 10.13 -4.45
C SER A 70 12.65 10.15 -5.64
N PHE A 71 11.74 11.12 -5.62
CA PHE A 71 10.77 11.40 -6.68
C PHE A 71 10.87 12.90 -7.02
N ALA A 72 11.46 13.22 -8.17
CA ALA A 72 11.52 14.58 -8.69
C ALA A 72 10.44 14.77 -9.76
N LEU A 73 9.46 15.59 -9.40
CA LEU A 73 8.37 16.09 -10.25
C LEU A 73 8.85 17.38 -10.96
N PRO A 74 8.08 17.96 -11.91
CA PRO A 74 8.53 19.12 -12.66
C PRO A 74 8.99 20.32 -11.82
N THR A 75 8.35 20.55 -10.67
CA THR A 75 8.64 21.69 -9.78
C THR A 75 8.85 21.29 -8.32
N LYS A 76 8.75 20.00 -8.00
CA LYS A 76 8.72 19.50 -6.61
C LYS A 76 9.61 18.28 -6.47
N ARG A 77 10.01 18.00 -5.24
CA ARG A 77 10.78 16.82 -4.89
C ARG A 77 10.21 16.21 -3.62
N VAL A 78 10.14 14.88 -3.60
CA VAL A 78 9.83 14.11 -2.39
C VAL A 78 10.93 13.08 -2.21
N ASP A 79 11.53 13.08 -1.04
CA ASP A 79 12.50 12.06 -0.63
C ASP A 79 11.89 11.17 0.46
N LEU A 80 12.26 9.90 0.44
CA LEU A 80 11.90 8.95 1.49
C LEU A 80 13.13 8.20 1.94
N LEU A 81 13.16 7.85 3.22
CA LEU A 81 14.14 6.93 3.78
C LEU A 81 13.38 5.78 4.42
N ALA A 82 13.51 4.58 3.85
CA ALA A 82 12.96 3.36 4.40
C ALA A 82 14.05 2.65 5.21
N ASP A 83 13.89 2.60 6.53
CA ASP A 83 14.74 1.83 7.44
C ASP A 83 14.18 0.40 7.55
N CYS A 84 14.88 -0.52 6.91
CA CYS A 84 14.50 -1.93 6.83
C CYS A 84 14.76 -2.70 8.12
N ALA A 85 15.72 -2.26 8.94
CA ALA A 85 16.01 -2.90 10.21
C ALA A 85 14.91 -2.59 11.23
N ASN A 86 14.49 -1.32 11.28
CA ASN A 86 13.47 -0.85 12.21
C ASN A 86 12.05 -0.83 11.62
N LYS A 87 11.88 -1.27 10.36
CA LYS A 87 10.60 -1.25 9.62
C LYS A 87 9.92 0.12 9.74
N SER A 88 10.65 1.18 9.44
CA SER A 88 10.13 2.55 9.52
C SER A 88 10.36 3.30 8.23
N VAL A 89 9.53 4.32 7.99
CA VAL A 89 9.68 5.19 6.82
C VAL A 89 9.67 6.64 7.26
N ALA A 90 10.59 7.42 6.70
CA ALA A 90 10.55 8.86 6.73
C ALA A 90 10.18 9.39 5.35
N VAL A 91 9.43 10.49 5.30
CA VAL A 91 9.01 11.16 4.06
C VAL A 91 9.23 12.65 4.24
N ASP A 92 9.88 13.29 3.27
CA ASP A 92 10.11 14.74 3.25
C ASP A 92 9.82 15.29 1.85
N SER A 93 8.79 16.13 1.75
CA SER A 93 8.46 16.88 0.53
C SER A 93 9.10 18.27 0.47
N HIS A 94 10.06 18.56 1.35
CA HIS A 94 10.79 19.83 1.43
C HIS A 94 9.88 21.05 1.62
N GLY A 95 8.77 20.86 2.34
CA GLY A 95 7.78 21.91 2.57
C GLY A 95 6.78 22.13 1.43
N GLU A 96 6.84 21.33 0.36
CA GLU A 96 5.97 21.46 -0.81
C GLU A 96 4.79 20.49 -0.76
N GLY A 97 3.60 20.97 -1.10
CA GLY A 97 2.40 20.12 -1.25
C GLY A 97 2.24 19.58 -2.67
N LEU A 98 1.84 18.32 -2.80
CA LEU A 98 1.57 17.70 -4.11
C LEU A 98 0.23 18.16 -4.67
N ASP A 99 0.20 18.57 -5.94
CA ASP A 99 -1.05 18.95 -6.62
C ASP A 99 -1.66 17.79 -7.42
N ALA A 100 -2.83 18.02 -8.03
CA ALA A 100 -3.58 16.95 -8.70
C ALA A 100 -2.81 16.34 -9.89
N ASP A 101 -2.00 17.15 -10.58
CA ASP A 101 -1.19 16.68 -11.70
C ASP A 101 -0.02 15.84 -11.19
N ASP A 102 0.60 16.21 -10.07
CA ASP A 102 1.63 15.39 -9.43
C ASP A 102 1.10 14.02 -9.00
N LEU A 103 -0.06 14.01 -8.31
CA LEU A 103 -0.70 12.78 -7.83
C LEU A 103 -1.05 11.86 -9.01
N LEU A 104 -1.55 12.44 -10.11
CA LEU A 104 -1.84 11.68 -11.34
C LEU A 104 -0.57 11.04 -11.93
N ARG A 105 0.54 11.79 -12.01
CA ARG A 105 1.82 11.29 -12.53
C ARG A 105 2.39 10.19 -11.66
N LEU A 106 2.34 10.34 -10.34
CA LEU A 106 2.76 9.32 -9.39
C LEU A 106 1.90 8.05 -9.50
N GLY A 107 0.58 8.20 -9.71
CA GLY A 107 -0.31 7.07 -9.96
C GLY A 107 0.01 6.34 -11.27
N GLN A 108 0.34 7.07 -12.34
CA GLN A 108 0.78 6.48 -13.61
C GLN A 108 2.13 5.77 -13.47
N LEU A 109 3.08 6.37 -12.74
CA LEU A 109 4.36 5.75 -12.42
C LEU A 109 4.14 4.42 -11.67
N ALA A 110 3.34 4.45 -10.60
CA ALA A 110 3.00 3.27 -9.82
C ALA A 110 2.41 2.14 -10.70
N GLU A 111 1.48 2.48 -11.59
CA GLU A 111 0.91 1.48 -12.51
C GLU A 111 1.94 0.92 -13.48
N SER A 112 2.87 1.75 -14.00
CA SER A 112 3.96 1.24 -14.84
C SER A 112 4.91 0.29 -14.08
N LEU A 113 5.21 0.60 -12.82
CA LEU A 113 6.06 -0.22 -11.97
C LEU A 113 5.39 -1.55 -11.56
N ARG A 114 4.04 -1.63 -11.54
CA ARG A 114 3.30 -2.87 -11.25
C ARG A 114 3.41 -3.93 -12.34
N THR A 115 3.70 -3.54 -13.58
CA THR A 115 3.78 -4.49 -14.70
C THR A 115 4.98 -5.43 -14.60
N GLU A 116 5.92 -5.10 -13.72
CA GLU A 116 7.04 -5.94 -13.35
C GLU A 116 6.70 -6.70 -12.05
N GLU A 117 6.86 -8.02 -12.04
CA GLU A 117 6.55 -8.83 -10.86
C GLU A 117 7.42 -8.36 -9.68
N PRO A 118 6.83 -7.75 -8.62
CA PRO A 118 7.63 -7.12 -7.59
C PRO A 118 8.40 -8.21 -6.83
N PRO A 119 9.66 -7.97 -6.45
CA PRO A 119 10.40 -8.89 -5.62
C PRO A 119 9.59 -9.24 -4.37
N GLN A 120 9.52 -10.52 -4.02
CA GLN A 120 8.85 -10.95 -2.79
C GLN A 120 9.57 -10.45 -1.54
N GLU A 121 10.85 -10.09 -1.68
CA GLU A 121 11.66 -9.51 -0.62
C GLU A 121 11.25 -8.06 -0.33
N VAL A 122 10.94 -7.84 0.94
CA VAL A 122 10.25 -6.67 1.50
C VAL A 122 11.10 -5.39 1.49
N CYS A 123 12.42 -5.55 1.32
CA CYS A 123 13.40 -4.47 1.39
C CYS A 123 14.27 -4.38 0.13
N THR A 124 13.63 -4.52 -1.02
CA THR A 124 14.27 -4.27 -2.31
C THR A 124 13.93 -2.87 -2.80
N ALA A 125 14.89 -2.21 -3.43
CA ALA A 125 14.71 -0.88 -4.01
C ALA A 125 13.47 -0.83 -4.93
N GLY A 126 13.28 -1.84 -5.78
CA GLY A 126 12.15 -1.91 -6.70
C GLY A 126 10.78 -2.00 -6.01
N ARG A 127 10.66 -2.87 -4.99
CA ARG A 127 9.41 -2.99 -4.23
C ARG A 127 9.09 -1.72 -3.47
N LEU A 128 10.05 -1.19 -2.72
CA LEU A 128 9.83 0.03 -1.93
C LEU A 128 9.53 1.23 -2.83
N LEU A 129 10.16 1.32 -4.00
CA LEU A 129 9.85 2.36 -5.00
C LEU A 129 8.39 2.30 -5.46
N LEU A 130 7.90 1.09 -5.80
CA LEU A 130 6.52 0.91 -6.23
C LEU A 130 5.54 1.28 -5.11
N HIS A 131 5.75 0.78 -3.90
CA HIS A 131 4.87 1.07 -2.77
C HIS A 131 4.91 2.57 -2.40
N ALA A 132 6.09 3.19 -2.38
CA ALA A 132 6.24 4.63 -2.17
C ALA A 132 5.49 5.44 -3.24
N ALA A 133 5.58 5.07 -4.52
CA ALA A 133 4.85 5.73 -5.59
C ALA A 133 3.32 5.65 -5.37
N ILE A 134 2.80 4.49 -4.95
CA ILE A 134 1.38 4.32 -4.63
C ILE A 134 0.97 5.18 -3.42
N LEU A 135 1.80 5.18 -2.37
CA LEU A 135 1.58 5.99 -1.16
C LEU A 135 1.50 7.47 -1.51
N LEU A 136 2.50 7.99 -2.24
CA LEU A 136 2.56 9.39 -2.64
C LEU A 136 1.43 9.79 -3.60
N ALA A 137 1.00 8.89 -4.50
CA ALA A 137 -0.15 9.14 -5.39
C ALA A 137 -1.49 9.33 -4.64
N ARG A 138 -1.53 9.02 -3.34
CA ARG A 138 -2.69 9.20 -2.46
C ARG A 138 -2.45 10.24 -1.36
N ALA A 139 -1.36 10.98 -1.46
CA ALA A 139 -1.09 12.08 -0.54
C ALA A 139 -2.22 13.14 -0.60
N PRO A 140 -2.55 13.78 0.53
CA PRO A 140 -3.52 14.87 0.56
C PRO A 140 -3.09 16.04 -0.33
N LEU A 141 -4.04 16.57 -1.10
CA LEU A 141 -3.80 17.63 -2.06
C LEU A 141 -3.29 18.90 -1.37
N GLY A 142 -2.14 19.40 -1.83
CA GLY A 142 -1.56 20.67 -1.39
C GLY A 142 -0.99 20.67 0.02
N VAL A 143 -0.92 19.52 0.70
CA VAL A 143 -0.34 19.42 2.05
C VAL A 143 1.12 18.97 1.97
N PRO A 144 2.06 19.71 2.56
CA PRO A 144 3.44 19.26 2.69
C PRO A 144 3.53 17.95 3.47
N LEU A 145 4.31 16.99 2.98
CA LEU A 145 4.55 15.71 3.60
C LEU A 145 5.83 15.79 4.43
N LEU A 146 5.69 15.67 5.74
CA LEU A 146 6.81 15.46 6.65
C LEU A 146 6.43 14.34 7.62
N LEU A 147 6.97 13.15 7.37
CA LEU A 147 6.85 11.98 8.23
C LEU A 147 8.23 11.70 8.82
N GLU A 148 8.37 11.94 10.11
CA GLU A 148 9.62 11.67 10.83
C GLU A 148 9.76 10.17 11.15
N PRO A 149 11.00 9.63 11.15
CA PRO A 149 11.25 8.26 11.58
C PRO A 149 10.71 8.01 13.00
N GLY A 150 10.12 6.84 13.24
CA GLY A 150 9.67 6.41 14.58
C GLY A 150 8.25 6.81 14.97
N ARG A 151 7.45 7.39 14.05
CA ARG A 151 6.00 7.50 14.23
C ARG A 151 5.22 6.25 13.79
N THR A 152 5.88 5.32 13.09
CA THR A 152 5.30 4.04 12.69
C THR A 152 5.62 2.97 13.75
N THR A 153 4.65 2.14 14.11
CA THR A 153 4.82 1.05 15.07
C THR A 153 5.40 -0.16 14.35
N SER A 154 6.67 -0.50 14.56
CA SER A 154 7.44 -1.50 13.79
C SER A 154 6.96 -2.96 13.84
N HIS A 155 5.71 -3.23 14.21
CA HIS A 155 5.16 -4.57 14.45
C HIS A 155 4.01 -4.88 13.48
N VAL A 156 4.37 -5.45 12.33
CA VAL A 156 3.40 -6.01 11.40
C VAL A 156 2.70 -7.21 12.03
N VAL A 157 1.38 -7.16 12.14
CA VAL A 157 0.54 -8.28 12.58
C VAL A 157 -0.32 -8.73 11.42
N CYS A 158 0.02 -9.87 10.82
CA CYS A 158 -0.72 -10.43 9.70
C CYS A 158 -2.09 -10.98 10.13
N LEU A 159 -3.09 -10.75 9.28
CA LEU A 159 -4.44 -11.26 9.44
C LEU A 159 -4.80 -12.18 8.27
N LEU A 160 -5.63 -13.19 8.54
CA LEU A 160 -6.15 -14.07 7.50
C LEU A 160 -7.45 -13.51 6.96
N ARG A 161 -7.59 -13.41 5.64
CA ARG A 161 -8.87 -13.04 5.03
C ARG A 161 -9.96 -14.04 5.43
N GLY A 162 -11.09 -13.53 5.89
CA GLY A 162 -12.21 -14.34 6.38
C GLY A 162 -12.13 -14.73 7.86
N SER A 163 -11.05 -14.43 8.57
CA SER A 163 -11.01 -14.57 10.03
C SER A 163 -11.70 -13.40 10.73
N GLU A 164 -12.16 -13.62 11.97
CA GLU A 164 -12.59 -12.53 12.84
C GLU A 164 -11.36 -11.82 13.44
N ALA A 165 -11.40 -10.50 13.44
CA ALA A 165 -10.40 -9.67 14.10
C ALA A 165 -11.07 -8.47 14.78
N THR A 166 -10.41 -7.92 15.81
CA THR A 166 -10.86 -6.70 16.47
C THR A 166 -10.05 -5.54 15.91
N ALA A 167 -10.71 -4.57 15.28
CA ALA A 167 -10.14 -3.26 15.01
C ALA A 167 -10.20 -2.39 16.27
N THR A 168 -9.12 -1.66 16.54
CA THR A 168 -9.02 -0.65 17.60
C THR A 168 -8.44 0.63 17.02
N TRP A 169 -9.05 1.77 17.33
CA TRP A 169 -8.60 3.08 16.85
C TRP A 169 -8.84 4.16 17.90
N THR A 170 -8.30 5.35 17.69
CA THR A 170 -8.55 6.54 18.51
C THR A 170 -9.00 7.69 17.62
N ASP A 171 -10.26 8.10 17.74
CA ASP A 171 -10.77 9.28 17.02
C ASP A 171 -11.05 10.45 17.97
N SER A 172 -11.58 11.56 17.45
CA SER A 172 -11.92 12.75 18.24
C SER A 172 -12.94 12.50 19.37
N ARG A 173 -13.66 11.36 19.34
CA ARG A 173 -14.60 10.92 20.38
C ARG A 173 -13.95 9.97 21.40
N GLY A 174 -12.69 9.58 21.18
CA GLY A 174 -11.90 8.70 22.05
C GLY A 174 -11.61 7.34 21.39
N ARG A 175 -11.35 6.33 22.22
CA ARG A 175 -11.00 4.98 21.73
C ARG A 175 -12.23 4.25 21.19
N GLY A 176 -12.12 3.79 19.95
CA GLY A 176 -13.07 2.91 19.29
C GLY A 176 -12.61 1.45 19.28
N ARG A 177 -13.57 0.54 19.21
CA ARG A 177 -13.35 -0.90 19.03
C ARG A 177 -14.49 -1.50 18.22
N MET A 178 -14.17 -2.36 17.25
CA MET A 178 -15.16 -3.10 16.47
C MET A 178 -14.62 -4.49 16.13
N GLU A 179 -15.45 -5.51 16.25
CA GLU A 179 -15.17 -6.85 15.72
C GLU A 179 -15.74 -6.96 14.31
N LEU A 180 -14.92 -7.47 13.39
CA LEU A 180 -15.31 -7.67 12.00
C LEU A 180 -14.57 -8.85 11.36
N THR A 181 -15.18 -9.38 10.30
CA THR A 181 -14.54 -10.36 9.43
C THR A 181 -13.53 -9.67 8.51
N VAL A 182 -12.27 -10.09 8.55
CA VAL A 182 -11.19 -9.54 7.74
C VAL A 182 -11.49 -9.71 6.24
N GLY A 183 -11.36 -8.63 5.47
CA GLY A 183 -11.63 -8.60 4.05
C GLY A 183 -13.13 -8.58 3.68
N GLU A 184 -14.03 -8.38 4.63
CA GLU A 184 -15.44 -8.16 4.34
C GLU A 184 -15.69 -6.80 3.69
N SER A 185 -16.89 -6.64 3.11
CA SER A 185 -17.34 -5.39 2.50
C SER A 185 -18.29 -4.63 3.42
N ARG A 186 -17.94 -3.39 3.76
CA ARG A 186 -18.74 -2.46 4.57
C ARG A 186 -19.29 -1.26 3.77
N GLY A 187 -19.13 -1.27 2.45
CA GLY A 187 -19.61 -0.22 1.55
C GLY A 187 -18.81 -0.18 0.24
N LEU A 188 -19.14 0.77 -0.65
CA LEU A 188 -18.45 0.91 -1.94
C LEU A 188 -16.97 1.25 -1.78
N GLU A 189 -16.62 2.02 -0.75
CA GLU A 189 -15.24 2.46 -0.47
C GLU A 189 -14.48 1.54 0.51
N TYR A 190 -15.19 0.62 1.18
CA TYR A 190 -14.68 -0.25 2.24
C TYR A 190 -14.96 -1.73 1.92
N GLY A 191 -14.70 -2.13 0.67
CA GLY A 191 -15.07 -3.45 0.15
C GLY A 191 -14.18 -4.62 0.58
N CYS A 192 -13.16 -4.38 1.41
CA CYS A 192 -12.08 -5.33 1.72
C CYS A 192 -11.35 -4.96 3.02
N MET A 193 -12.10 -4.85 4.12
CA MET A 193 -11.59 -4.35 5.41
C MET A 193 -10.26 -4.96 5.85
N GLY A 194 -9.29 -4.10 6.19
CA GLY A 194 -7.97 -4.45 6.68
C GLY A 194 -6.97 -4.84 5.61
N ARG A 195 -7.31 -4.64 4.34
CA ARG A 195 -6.39 -4.83 3.23
C ARG A 195 -5.43 -3.64 3.20
N CYS A 196 -4.13 -3.89 3.20
CA CYS A 196 -3.15 -2.84 3.04
C CYS A 196 -3.13 -2.30 1.61
N GLY A 197 -3.14 -0.98 1.51
CA GLY A 197 -3.07 -0.24 0.26
C GLY A 197 -4.42 0.16 -0.32
N ALA A 198 -4.38 1.04 -1.31
CA ALA A 198 -5.58 1.66 -1.84
C ALA A 198 -6.51 0.68 -2.56
N GLY A 199 -7.81 0.80 -2.27
CA GLY A 199 -8.90 0.13 -2.98
C GLY A 199 -8.99 -1.38 -2.74
N CYS A 200 -10.03 -1.99 -3.31
CA CYS A 200 -10.24 -3.42 -3.27
C CYS A 200 -9.95 -4.03 -4.63
N HIS A 201 -8.69 -4.38 -4.85
CA HIS A 201 -8.32 -5.22 -5.99
C HIS A 201 -8.61 -6.68 -5.63
N ARG A 202 -9.09 -7.46 -6.61
CA ARG A 202 -9.29 -8.90 -6.44
C ARG A 202 -8.00 -9.61 -6.81
N ASP A 203 -7.42 -10.30 -5.85
CA ASP A 203 -6.34 -11.28 -5.99
C ASP A 203 -5.05 -10.73 -6.63
N GLY A 204 -4.79 -9.42 -6.50
CA GLY A 204 -3.55 -8.81 -6.96
C GLY A 204 -2.37 -9.23 -6.07
N PRO A 205 -1.11 -9.22 -6.52
CA PRO A 205 0.07 -9.68 -5.76
C PRO A 205 0.31 -8.89 -4.45
N MET A 206 -0.36 -7.75 -4.25
CA MET A 206 -0.26 -6.91 -3.05
C MET A 206 -1.44 -7.00 -2.06
N ASP A 207 -2.49 -7.77 -2.34
CA ASP A 207 -3.56 -8.03 -1.37
C ASP A 207 -3.05 -8.73 -0.11
N ARG A 208 -2.72 -7.97 0.93
CA ARG A 208 -2.30 -8.48 2.23
C ARG A 208 -3.13 -7.78 3.30
N TRP A 209 -3.38 -8.49 4.40
CA TRP A 209 -4.19 -8.00 5.49
C TRP A 209 -3.37 -7.94 6.76
N THR A 210 -3.48 -6.82 7.46
CA THR A 210 -2.75 -6.60 8.70
C THR A 210 -3.63 -5.88 9.71
N GLN A 211 -3.20 -5.90 10.97
CA GLN A 211 -3.92 -5.28 12.06
C GLN A 211 -3.99 -3.76 11.92
N ASP A 212 -2.92 -3.07 11.53
CA ASP A 212 -2.97 -1.60 11.45
C ASP A 212 -3.75 -1.11 10.23
N CYS A 213 -3.67 -1.83 9.11
CA CYS A 213 -4.57 -1.58 7.98
C CYS A 213 -6.04 -1.82 8.37
N LEU A 214 -6.35 -2.81 9.21
CA LEU A 214 -7.72 -3.05 9.71
C LEU A 214 -8.20 -1.93 10.64
N ASN A 215 -7.32 -1.46 11.53
CA ASN A 215 -7.60 -0.35 12.43
C ASN A 215 -7.91 0.92 11.64
N HIS A 216 -7.06 1.26 10.66
CA HIS A 216 -7.23 2.41 9.80
C HIS A 216 -8.51 2.34 8.96
N ASP A 217 -8.75 1.23 8.25
CA ASP A 217 -9.96 1.07 7.44
C ASP A 217 -11.22 1.22 8.29
N THR A 218 -11.22 0.66 9.50
CA THR A 218 -12.37 0.74 10.42
C THR A 218 -12.57 2.16 10.94
N CYS A 219 -11.49 2.84 11.35
CA CYS A 219 -11.58 4.25 11.75
C CYS A 219 -12.14 5.10 10.61
N SER A 220 -11.59 4.91 9.41
CA SER A 220 -11.98 5.67 8.23
C SER A 220 -13.44 5.42 7.86
N TYR A 221 -13.90 4.17 7.90
CA TYR A 221 -15.30 3.81 7.72
C TYR A 221 -16.22 4.51 8.73
N MET A 222 -15.82 4.56 10.01
CA MET A 222 -16.62 5.13 11.08
C MET A 222 -16.66 6.66 11.09
N ASN A 223 -15.69 7.32 10.46
CA ASN A 223 -15.53 8.77 10.48
C ASN A 223 -15.64 9.44 9.11
N GLY A 224 -15.65 8.67 8.01
CA GLY A 224 -15.55 9.20 6.65
C GLY A 224 -14.22 9.92 6.40
N SER A 225 -13.12 9.37 6.91
CA SER A 225 -11.78 9.99 6.82
C SER A 225 -11.31 10.06 5.37
N THR A 226 -10.72 11.20 4.99
CA THR A 226 -10.23 11.45 3.61
C THR A 226 -8.88 12.15 3.55
N MET A 227 -8.35 12.62 4.69
CA MET A 227 -7.14 13.45 4.74
C MET A 227 -5.86 12.67 5.09
N GLY A 228 -5.92 11.34 5.06
CA GLY A 228 -4.77 10.47 5.34
C GLY A 228 -4.09 10.85 6.66
N PRO A 229 -2.78 11.12 6.70
CA PRO A 229 -2.05 11.39 7.94
C PRO A 229 -2.46 12.69 8.65
N PHE A 230 -3.18 13.59 7.96
CA PHE A 230 -3.66 14.85 8.53
C PHE A 230 -5.13 14.79 8.95
N ASP A 231 -5.79 13.64 8.81
CA ASP A 231 -7.14 13.48 9.30
C ASP A 231 -7.15 13.53 10.84
N SER A 232 -8.00 14.38 11.41
CA SER A 232 -8.06 14.58 12.86
C SER A 232 -8.63 13.37 13.62
N ASN A 233 -9.26 12.43 12.92
CA ASN A 233 -9.85 11.24 13.51
C ASN A 233 -9.04 9.98 13.27
N CYS A 234 -8.39 9.86 12.11
CA CYS A 234 -7.75 8.60 11.70
C CYS A 234 -6.32 8.76 11.18
N GLY A 235 -5.72 9.95 11.37
CA GLY A 235 -4.38 10.25 10.87
C GLY A 235 -3.30 9.43 11.54
N ASP A 236 -3.44 9.14 12.84
CA ASP A 236 -2.54 8.26 13.57
C ASP A 236 -2.68 6.79 13.13
N GLU A 237 -3.90 6.27 12.92
CA GLU A 237 -4.04 4.93 12.32
C GLU A 237 -3.50 4.87 10.89
N PHE A 238 -3.65 5.93 10.10
CA PHE A 238 -3.04 5.99 8.77
C PHE A 238 -1.52 5.84 8.86
N LEU A 239 -0.88 6.56 9.80
CA LEU A 239 0.55 6.49 10.01
C LEU A 239 1.00 5.12 10.53
N ALA A 240 0.25 4.50 11.44
CA ALA A 240 0.51 3.14 11.90
C ALA A 240 0.33 2.10 10.78
N ALA A 241 -0.56 2.32 9.81
CA ALA A 241 -0.72 1.42 8.68
C ALA A 241 0.37 1.58 7.59
N CYS A 242 1.18 2.65 7.63
CA CYS A 242 2.14 2.94 6.57
C CYS A 242 3.30 1.93 6.54
N ASP A 243 3.81 1.49 7.68
CA ASP A 243 4.88 0.50 7.72
C ASP A 243 4.36 -0.90 7.40
N ASP A 244 3.13 -1.26 7.81
CA ASP A 244 2.45 -2.45 7.31
C ASP A 244 2.37 -2.43 5.78
N TYR A 245 1.95 -1.29 5.20
CA TYR A 245 1.82 -1.16 3.76
C TYR A 245 3.15 -1.31 3.00
N LEU A 246 4.25 -0.79 3.54
CA LEU A 246 5.58 -0.85 2.91
C LEU A 246 6.29 -2.18 3.17
N PHE A 247 6.21 -2.66 4.41
CA PHE A 247 7.06 -3.72 4.96
C PHE A 247 6.31 -5.03 5.29
N ASP A 248 5.04 -5.18 4.91
CA ASP A 248 4.33 -6.44 5.15
C ASP A 248 5.05 -7.67 4.54
N ARG A 249 5.00 -8.77 5.29
CA ARG A 249 5.47 -10.10 4.86
C ARG A 249 4.33 -11.11 4.76
N CYS A 250 3.09 -10.65 4.85
CA CYS A 250 1.94 -11.52 5.09
C CYS A 250 1.64 -12.44 3.90
N ASP A 251 1.47 -13.74 4.17
CA ASP A 251 0.93 -14.67 3.20
C ASP A 251 -0.60 -14.61 3.20
N LYS A 252 -1.15 -14.29 2.03
CA LYS A 252 -2.60 -14.16 1.77
C LYS A 252 -3.40 -15.43 2.05
N ARG A 253 -2.74 -16.58 2.02
CA ARG A 253 -3.35 -17.90 2.20
C ARG A 253 -3.30 -18.39 3.64
N GLN A 254 -2.39 -17.86 4.44
CA GLN A 254 -2.10 -18.41 5.78
C GLN A 254 -2.28 -17.39 6.91
N GLY A 255 -2.36 -16.08 6.61
CA GLY A 255 -2.48 -15.04 7.64
C GLY A 255 -1.28 -14.99 8.58
N GLN A 256 -0.11 -15.46 8.13
CA GLN A 256 1.13 -15.50 8.87
C GLN A 256 2.20 -14.67 8.15
N GLU A 257 3.15 -14.10 8.89
CA GLU A 257 4.36 -13.52 8.30
C GLU A 257 5.15 -14.63 7.61
N ARG A 258 5.66 -14.36 6.41
CA ARG A 258 6.66 -15.23 5.79
C ARG A 258 8.00 -15.00 6.49
N ASP A 259 8.34 -15.89 7.41
CA ASP A 259 9.69 -16.01 7.94
C ASP A 259 10.64 -16.25 6.76
N GLY A 260 11.56 -15.33 6.52
CA GLY A 260 12.45 -15.30 5.35
C GLY A 260 13.49 -16.43 5.29
N VAL A 261 13.23 -17.59 5.87
CA VAL A 261 14.10 -18.77 5.87
C VAL A 261 13.23 -20.03 5.78
N GLY A 262 12.82 -20.37 4.57
CA GLY A 262 12.03 -21.57 4.30
C GLY A 262 12.26 -22.06 2.88
N PHE A 263 13.31 -22.84 2.70
CA PHE A 263 13.46 -23.76 1.58
C PHE A 263 12.17 -24.57 1.47
N TRP A 264 11.52 -24.54 0.30
CA TRP A 264 10.23 -25.18 0.06
C TRP A 264 10.33 -26.71 0.24
N GLU A 265 10.06 -27.21 1.45
CA GLU A 265 9.52 -28.56 1.61
C GLU A 265 8.00 -28.43 1.55
N ASP A 266 7.47 -28.93 0.43
CA ASP A 266 6.05 -29.02 0.12
C ASP A 266 5.33 -29.86 1.20
N PRO A 267 4.45 -29.28 2.05
CA PRO A 267 3.73 -30.02 3.07
C PRO A 267 2.55 -30.74 2.40
N GLY A 268 2.84 -31.73 1.56
CA GLY A 268 1.79 -32.37 0.78
C GLY A 268 2.16 -33.55 -0.11
N SER A 269 3.44 -33.88 -0.31
CA SER A 269 3.79 -35.10 -1.05
C SER A 269 3.73 -36.31 -0.10
N PRO A 270 2.76 -37.25 -0.24
CA PRO A 270 2.86 -38.53 0.44
C PRO A 270 4.15 -39.23 -0.02
N PRO A 271 4.85 -39.97 0.86
CA PRO A 271 6.04 -40.70 0.46
C PRO A 271 5.70 -41.61 -0.71
N SER A 272 6.44 -41.48 -1.81
CA SER A 272 6.35 -42.43 -2.92
C SER A 272 6.67 -43.83 -2.41
N ALA A 273 5.85 -44.80 -2.77
CA ALA A 273 5.90 -46.19 -2.31
C ALA A 273 7.12 -46.99 -2.83
N THR A 274 8.29 -46.37 -2.96
CA THR A 274 9.49 -46.99 -3.52
C THR A 274 10.67 -47.11 -2.55
N ASP A 275 10.55 -46.64 -1.30
CA ASP A 275 11.63 -46.77 -0.29
C ASP A 275 11.29 -47.77 0.83
N LEU A 276 10.76 -48.93 0.44
CA LEU A 276 10.49 -50.05 1.35
C LEU A 276 11.05 -51.36 0.76
N ASP A 277 12.33 -51.37 0.43
CA ASP A 277 13.10 -52.60 0.23
C ASP A 277 14.60 -52.27 0.27
N LEU A 278 15.22 -52.34 1.47
CA LEU A 278 16.67 -52.59 1.68
C LEU A 278 17.03 -52.46 3.18
N ALA A 279 16.43 -53.30 4.03
CA ALA A 279 16.96 -53.52 5.38
C ALA A 279 16.50 -54.87 5.97
N SER A 280 16.97 -55.97 5.40
CA SER A 280 17.00 -57.25 6.12
C SER A 280 18.24 -58.03 5.73
N GLY A 281 19.32 -57.85 6.50
CA GLY A 281 20.57 -58.56 6.33
C GLY A 281 21.50 -58.34 7.51
N SER A 282 21.22 -58.97 8.66
CA SER A 282 22.21 -59.40 9.66
C SER A 282 21.54 -60.05 10.87
N THR A 283 21.50 -61.38 10.87
CA THR A 283 22.00 -62.36 11.86
C THR A 283 21.20 -63.65 11.76
#